data_AF-A0A0M3KAN0-F1
#
_entry.id   AF-A0A0M3KAN0-F1
#
_cell.length_a   1.000
_cell.length_b   1.000
_cell.length_c   1.000
_cell.angle_alpha   90.00
_cell.angle_beta   90.00
_cell.angle_gamma   90.00
#
_symmetry.space_group_name_H-M   'P 1'
#
loop_
_entity.id
_entity.type
_entity.pdbx_description
1 polymer ?
#
loop_
_entity_poly.entity_id
_entity_poly.type
_entity_poly.pdbx_seq_one_letter_code
_entity_poly.pdbx_strand_id
1 'polypeptide(L)'
;LQFTCNFRKKSAEEEKKTEVRIHIEGDGEERNFPRVKEVIEKFGEHCRSVADYHDIVVNLIWRFTEIHIDKAIAFIMLHICVQEVGAMNIPYIIYVAVTLTKPKYTRKMSFCAAVWTSCVVILKMIYQMEFIKEDMLTVYCEDLYGINDTVHAPDWVGLHKTDGVFTYTRNYILLTILLAFRSIVELRQSLHRYERGEMTPVKGVLFNNITRQDLDRDLCSCFKYFVNFFFYRFGLEVCLMTTVITIGLRSDMLSVVYAIMLLIVLSLERKKLASIWSYIAISFAFLFTWQYILCVGIPKAFCQADFFLLLFICQQLGVFYIEANEQDYIGGTNESIVDGPSTRHGRKALFKIDSDDKAEEVNEPALPDFVGKMDSLLDRLKRIIFVHLYWVTLSVVFVAGTSRVTLFAFGYVVGCFMFLWVGNSLFLKPMRITLALWNKLIIYNASVIFVKISLQVVGCVYMSQMYKNFCWVIQLLGIACLKTGIKPENS
;
A
#
# COMPACT_ATOMS: atom_id res chain seq x y z
N LEU A 1 -29.33 10.39 27.19
CA LEU A 1 -28.38 11.08 28.10
C LEU A 1 -27.63 12.12 27.28
N GLN A 2 -28.12 13.36 27.35
CA GLN A 2 -27.68 14.48 26.53
C GLN A 2 -26.60 15.23 27.32
N PHE A 3 -25.33 14.97 27.02
CA PHE A 3 -24.22 15.71 27.63
C PHE A 3 -24.04 17.02 26.89
N THR A 4 -24.61 18.10 27.43
CA THR A 4 -24.30 19.48 27.05
C THR A 4 -22.96 19.86 27.67
N CYS A 5 -21.88 19.73 26.90
CA CYS A 5 -20.57 20.29 27.24
C CYS A 5 -20.48 21.70 26.64
N ASN A 6 -20.74 22.71 27.47
CA ASN A 6 -20.68 24.11 27.08
C ASN A 6 -19.25 24.62 27.27
N PHE A 7 -18.36 24.37 26.31
CA PHE A 7 -17.00 24.94 26.32
C PHE A 7 -17.03 26.33 25.69
N ARG A 8 -16.85 27.33 26.57
CA ARG A 8 -16.80 28.76 26.26
C ARG A 8 -15.65 29.05 25.28
N LYS A 9 -16.01 29.60 24.12
CA LYS A 9 -15.11 30.13 23.08
C LYS A 9 -14.14 31.14 23.73
N LYS A 10 -12.84 30.82 23.80
CA LYS A 10 -11.81 31.79 24.14
C LYS A 10 -11.50 32.56 22.85
N SER A 11 -11.88 33.83 22.81
CA SER A 11 -11.55 34.74 21.71
C SER A 11 -10.05 34.86 21.57
N ALA A 12 -9.57 34.72 20.34
CA ALA A 12 -8.20 35.00 19.94
C ALA A 12 -7.99 36.52 19.95
N GLU A 13 -7.53 37.05 21.07
CA GLU A 13 -6.91 38.38 21.19
C GLU A 13 -6.14 38.43 22.52
N GLU A 14 -4.93 39.01 22.49
CA GLU A 14 -3.91 39.07 23.55
C GLU A 14 -2.97 37.86 23.69
N GLU A 15 -2.06 37.69 22.73
CA GLU A 15 -0.71 37.20 23.03
C GLU A 15 0.03 38.27 23.85
N LYS A 16 -0.27 38.36 25.15
CA LYS A 16 0.56 39.12 26.09
C LYS A 16 1.90 38.40 26.20
N LYS A 17 2.96 39.02 25.69
CA LYS A 17 4.35 38.75 26.09
C LYS A 17 4.39 38.71 27.63
N THR A 18 4.44 37.52 28.21
CA THR A 18 4.70 37.35 29.64
C THR A 18 6.18 37.65 29.86
N GLU A 19 6.50 38.93 30.01
CA GLU A 19 7.80 39.39 30.48
C GLU A 19 7.93 38.95 31.95
N VAL A 20 8.73 37.92 32.21
CA VAL A 20 9.01 37.43 33.57
C VAL A 20 9.84 38.50 34.27
N ARG A 21 9.17 39.43 34.96
CA ARG A 21 9.81 40.47 35.76
C ARG A 21 10.11 39.90 37.15
N ILE A 22 11.35 39.44 37.34
CA ILE A 22 11.87 39.01 38.65
C ILE A 22 12.05 40.27 39.49
N HIS A 23 11.25 40.44 40.54
CA HIS A 23 11.45 41.49 41.54
C HIS A 23 12.62 41.06 42.44
N ILE A 24 13.80 41.65 42.23
CA ILE A 24 14.93 41.55 43.16
C ILE A 24 14.77 42.71 44.15
N GLU A 25 14.43 42.39 45.39
CA GLU A 25 14.36 43.33 46.50
C GLU A 25 15.76 43.45 47.12
N GLY A 26 16.42 44.59 46.91
CA GLY A 26 17.72 44.92 47.49
C GLY A 26 18.48 45.94 46.64
N ASP A 27 18.86 47.07 47.25
CA ASP A 27 19.73 48.08 46.66
C ASP A 27 21.03 47.45 46.16
N GLY A 28 21.09 47.24 44.85
CA GLY A 28 22.27 46.80 44.13
C GLY A 28 22.22 47.40 42.75
N GLU A 29 23.25 48.18 42.40
CA GLU A 29 23.47 48.67 41.04
C GLU A 29 23.04 47.61 40.02
N GLU A 30 22.12 47.96 39.12
CA GLU A 30 21.83 47.18 37.92
C GLU A 30 23.14 47.06 37.13
N ARG A 31 23.91 46.02 37.44
CA ARG A 31 25.11 45.67 36.68
C ARG A 31 24.63 45.19 35.33
N ASN A 32 24.56 46.13 34.40
CA ASN A 32 24.22 45.90 33.01
C ASN A 32 25.37 45.07 32.42
N PHE A 33 25.19 43.76 32.36
CA PHE A 33 26.11 42.83 31.70
C PHE A 33 25.60 42.58 30.27
N PRO A 34 25.90 43.45 29.29
CA PRO A 34 25.35 43.35 27.95
C PRO A 34 25.67 42.00 27.29
N ARG A 35 26.85 41.43 27.58
CA ARG A 35 27.25 40.10 27.10
C ARG A 35 26.40 38.96 27.66
N VAL A 36 25.95 39.04 28.91
CA VAL A 36 25.10 38.00 29.51
C VAL A 36 23.68 38.09 28.96
N LYS A 37 23.16 39.31 28.78
CA LYS A 37 21.87 39.55 28.15
C LYS A 37 21.83 39.05 26.69
N GLU A 38 22.87 39.34 25.92
CA GLU A 38 23.01 38.87 24.53
C GLU A 38 23.07 37.34 24.42
N VAL A 39 23.77 36.67 25.34
CA VAL A 39 23.83 35.20 25.39
C VAL A 39 22.48 34.60 25.77
N ILE A 40 21.76 35.19 26.74
CA ILE A 40 20.43 34.74 27.15
C ILE A 40 19.40 34.95 26.03
N GLU A 41 19.45 36.08 25.33
CA GLU A 41 18.57 36.35 24.18
C GLU A 41 18.84 35.37 23.03
N LYS A 42 20.11 35.14 22.68
CA LYS A 42 20.51 34.17 21.65
C LYS A 42 20.13 32.73 22.02
N PHE A 43 20.26 32.37 23.29
CA PHE A 43 19.80 31.07 23.80
C PHE A 43 18.28 30.96 23.74
N GLY A 44 17.56 32.01 24.14
CA GLY A 44 16.10 32.07 24.07
C GLY A 44 15.56 31.98 22.64
N GLU A 45 16.23 32.61 21.66
CA GLU A 45 15.91 32.48 20.24
C GLU A 45 16.13 31.06 19.73
N HIS A 46 17.24 30.43 20.12
CA HIS A 46 17.50 29.04 19.77
C HIS A 46 16.45 28.10 20.37
N CYS A 47 16.07 28.28 21.64
CA CYS A 47 15.01 27.50 22.28
C CYS A 47 13.65 27.68 21.60
N ARG A 48 13.29 28.91 21.20
CA ARG A 48 12.05 29.17 20.43
C ARG A 48 12.09 28.46 19.08
N SER A 49 13.20 28.57 18.34
CA SER A 49 13.37 27.90 17.04
C SER A 49 13.26 26.37 17.16
N VAL A 50 13.83 25.78 18.22
CA VAL A 50 13.72 24.34 18.49
C VAL A 50 12.28 23.96 18.86
N ALA A 51 11.59 24.77 19.66
CA ALA A 51 10.19 24.53 20.02
C ALA A 51 9.26 24.60 18.80
N ASP A 52 9.47 25.57 17.90
CA ASP A 52 8.71 25.70 16.65
C ASP A 52 8.95 24.50 15.72
N TYR A 53 10.21 24.07 15.58
CA TYR A 53 10.54 22.88 14.80
C TYR A 53 9.91 21.61 15.39
N HIS A 54 9.93 21.49 16.72
CA HIS A 54 9.29 20.38 17.42
C HIS A 54 7.76 20.36 17.18
N ASP A 55 7.06 21.50 17.26
CA ASP A 55 5.62 21.55 16.98
C ASP A 55 5.30 21.10 15.54
N ILE A 56 6.09 21.54 14.56
CA ILE A 56 5.94 21.13 13.16
C ILE A 56 6.10 19.61 13.02
N VAL A 57 7.16 19.04 13.59
CA VAL A 57 7.44 17.59 13.51
C VAL A 57 6.36 16.80 14.22
N VAL A 58 5.91 17.22 15.40
CA VAL A 58 4.84 16.56 16.15
C VAL A 58 3.55 16.57 15.36
N ASN A 59 3.14 17.71 14.79
CA ASN A 59 1.92 17.79 13.99
C ASN A 59 2.00 16.94 12.73
N LEU A 60 3.18 16.84 12.10
CA LEU A 60 3.43 15.93 10.99
C LEU A 60 3.27 14.45 11.39
N ILE A 61 3.84 14.04 12.53
CA ILE A 61 3.73 12.67 13.05
C ILE A 61 2.27 12.32 13.36
N TRP A 62 1.53 13.23 13.99
CA TRP A 62 0.12 13.01 14.28
C TRP A 62 -0.73 12.93 13.01
N ARG A 63 -0.42 13.73 11.99
CA ARG A 63 -1.10 13.66 10.69
C ARG A 63 -0.78 12.36 9.94
N PHE A 64 0.49 11.95 9.94
CA PHE A 64 0.91 10.65 9.40
C PHE A 64 0.17 9.51 10.10
N THR A 65 0.10 9.56 11.43
CA THR A 65 -0.62 8.57 12.24
C THR A 65 -2.11 8.55 11.91
N GLU A 66 -2.77 9.71 11.80
CA GLU A 66 -4.19 9.82 11.41
C GLU A 66 -4.47 9.11 10.07
N ILE A 67 -3.56 9.20 9.10
CA ILE A 67 -3.71 8.60 7.77
C ILE A 67 -3.45 7.08 7.79
N HIS A 68 -2.47 6.62 8.58
CA HIS A 68 -1.98 5.25 8.51
C HIS A 68 -2.47 4.30 9.63
N ILE A 69 -3.10 4.82 10.69
CA ILE A 69 -3.53 4.01 11.85
C ILE A 69 -4.47 2.86 11.48
N ASP A 70 -5.40 3.08 10.54
CA ASP A 70 -6.36 2.06 10.11
C ASP A 70 -5.68 0.90 9.38
N LYS A 71 -4.64 1.22 8.58
CA LYS A 71 -3.83 0.24 7.86
C LYS A 71 -2.96 -0.57 8.84
N ALA A 72 -2.42 0.10 9.86
CA ALA A 72 -1.65 -0.55 10.92
C ALA A 72 -2.52 -1.53 11.75
N ILE A 73 -3.75 -1.14 12.12
CA ILE A 73 -4.69 -2.02 12.81
C ILE A 73 -5.01 -3.25 11.95
N ALA A 74 -5.32 -3.06 10.67
CA ALA A 74 -5.60 -4.16 9.75
C ALA A 74 -4.41 -5.12 9.60
N PHE A 75 -3.18 -4.59 9.55
CA PHE A 75 -1.96 -5.40 9.50
C PHE A 75 -1.73 -6.22 10.78
N ILE A 76 -1.95 -5.63 11.97
CA ILE A 76 -1.82 -6.37 13.24
C ILE A 76 -2.90 -7.44 13.39
N MET A 77 -4.14 -7.15 12.97
CA MET A 77 -5.21 -8.15 12.92
C MET A 77 -4.84 -9.33 12.03
N LEU A 78 -4.32 -9.07 10.83
CA LEU A 78 -3.79 -10.15 9.99
C LEU A 78 -2.65 -10.90 10.66
N HIS A 79 -1.70 -10.18 11.26
CA HIS A 79 -0.56 -10.80 11.92
C HIS A 79 -1.03 -11.78 13.00
N ILE A 80 -2.05 -11.42 13.78
CA ILE A 80 -2.71 -12.32 14.74
C ILE A 80 -3.26 -13.58 14.05
N CYS A 81 -4.06 -13.40 12.99
CA CYS A 81 -4.64 -14.51 12.21
C CYS A 81 -3.58 -15.44 11.59
N VAL A 82 -2.40 -14.93 11.24
CA VAL A 82 -1.31 -15.70 10.64
C VAL A 82 -0.51 -16.48 11.70
N GLN A 83 -0.26 -15.87 12.87
CA GLN A 83 0.46 -16.53 13.95
C GLN A 83 -0.36 -17.68 14.54
N GLU A 84 -1.64 -17.41 14.80
CA GLU A 84 -2.62 -18.34 15.34
C GLU A 84 -3.79 -18.48 14.38
N VAL A 85 -3.80 -19.60 13.64
CA VAL A 85 -4.94 -19.96 12.82
C VAL A 85 -5.99 -20.57 13.73
N GLY A 86 -7.19 -19.99 13.73
CA GLY A 86 -8.30 -20.47 14.56
C GLY A 86 -9.61 -19.78 14.22
N ALA A 87 -10.72 -20.41 14.59
CA ALA A 87 -12.07 -19.93 14.29
C ALA A 87 -12.35 -18.55 14.95
N MET A 88 -11.83 -18.30 16.16
CA MET A 88 -12.00 -17.02 16.88
C MET A 88 -11.39 -15.82 16.14
N ASN A 89 -10.47 -16.08 15.20
CA ASN A 89 -9.78 -15.05 14.42
C ASN A 89 -10.49 -14.75 13.07
N ILE A 90 -11.53 -15.51 12.68
CA ILE A 90 -12.33 -15.27 11.47
C ILE A 90 -12.95 -13.85 11.45
N PRO A 91 -13.52 -13.32 12.55
CA PRO A 91 -14.08 -11.97 12.56
C PRO A 91 -13.06 -10.87 12.24
N TYR A 92 -11.77 -11.07 12.57
CA TYR A 92 -10.71 -10.11 12.23
C TYR A 92 -10.44 -10.07 10.72
N ILE A 93 -10.47 -11.22 10.04
CA ILE A 93 -10.33 -11.27 8.58
C ILE A 93 -11.51 -10.59 7.89
N ILE A 94 -12.73 -10.84 8.37
CA ILE A 94 -13.93 -10.16 7.86
C ILE A 94 -13.83 -8.64 8.10
N TYR A 95 -13.37 -8.22 9.28
CA TYR A 95 -13.10 -6.82 9.58
C TYR A 95 -12.13 -6.22 8.55
N VAL A 96 -11.00 -6.87 8.29
CA VAL A 96 -9.97 -6.39 7.35
C VAL A 96 -10.56 -6.27 5.94
N ALA A 97 -11.26 -7.31 5.46
CA ALA A 97 -11.87 -7.31 4.13
C ALA A 97 -12.90 -6.17 3.94
N VAL A 98 -13.74 -5.91 4.94
CA VAL A 98 -14.78 -4.87 4.88
C VAL A 98 -14.21 -3.47 5.05
N THR A 99 -13.28 -3.27 5.99
CA THR A 99 -12.74 -1.93 6.28
C THR A 99 -11.80 -1.41 5.20
N LEU A 100 -11.04 -2.30 4.55
CA LEU A 100 -10.19 -1.93 3.40
C LEU A 100 -11.05 -1.52 2.20
N THR A 101 -12.08 -2.31 1.86
CA THR A 101 -12.95 -2.03 0.69
C THR A 101 -13.86 -0.82 0.91
N LYS A 102 -14.39 -0.64 2.13
CA LYS A 102 -15.30 0.46 2.47
C LYS A 102 -14.83 1.22 3.73
N PRO A 103 -13.91 2.20 3.57
CA PRO A 103 -13.36 2.97 4.68
C PRO A 103 -14.38 3.73 5.53
N LYS A 104 -15.59 3.97 5.02
CA LYS A 104 -16.68 4.65 5.75
C LYS A 104 -17.14 3.88 7.00
N TYR A 105 -16.97 2.55 7.03
CA TYR A 105 -17.41 1.71 8.16
C TYR A 105 -16.35 1.53 9.24
N THR A 106 -15.12 2.02 9.03
CA THR A 106 -13.96 1.84 9.93
C THR A 106 -14.26 2.21 11.38
N ARG A 107 -14.88 3.39 11.61
CA ARG A 107 -15.24 3.84 12.97
C ARG A 107 -16.21 2.88 13.67
N LYS A 108 -17.31 2.49 13.01
CA LYS A 108 -18.30 1.57 13.59
C LYS A 108 -17.70 0.20 13.85
N MET A 109 -16.95 -0.33 12.89
CA MET A 109 -16.31 -1.64 13.01
C MET A 109 -15.22 -1.66 14.09
N SER A 110 -14.47 -0.57 14.28
CA SER A 110 -13.39 -0.51 15.27
C SER A 110 -13.88 -0.72 16.70
N PHE A 111 -15.08 -0.23 17.02
CA PHE A 111 -15.75 -0.49 18.29
C PHE A 111 -16.10 -1.99 18.44
N CYS A 112 -16.72 -2.59 17.42
CA CYS A 112 -17.03 -4.02 17.43
C CYS A 112 -15.77 -4.88 17.58
N ALA A 113 -14.67 -4.51 16.93
CA ALA A 113 -13.39 -5.19 17.04
C ALA A 113 -12.78 -5.08 18.44
N ALA A 114 -12.92 -3.94 19.11
CA ALA A 114 -12.44 -3.77 20.48
C ALA A 114 -13.22 -4.64 21.47
N VAL A 115 -14.55 -4.69 21.33
CA VAL A 115 -15.42 -5.57 22.14
C VAL A 115 -15.05 -7.04 21.90
N TRP A 116 -14.94 -7.46 20.64
CA TRP A 116 -14.56 -8.84 20.30
C TRP A 116 -13.18 -9.21 20.84
N THR A 117 -12.19 -8.33 20.71
CA THR A 117 -10.83 -8.56 21.22
C THR A 117 -10.82 -8.71 22.74
N SER A 118 -11.64 -7.90 23.44
CA SER A 118 -11.80 -8.03 24.89
C SER A 118 -12.39 -9.40 25.26
N CYS A 119 -13.42 -9.86 24.55
CA CYS A 119 -13.99 -11.20 24.74
C CYS A 119 -12.98 -12.31 24.47
N VAL A 120 -12.18 -12.22 23.40
CA VAL A 120 -11.14 -13.21 23.06
C VAL A 120 -10.08 -13.30 24.16
N VAL A 121 -9.60 -12.16 24.65
CA VAL A 121 -8.59 -12.13 25.73
C VAL A 121 -9.16 -12.76 27.00
N ILE A 122 -10.37 -12.38 27.41
CA ILE A 122 -11.02 -12.96 28.60
C ILE A 122 -11.20 -14.47 28.43
N LEU A 123 -11.68 -14.94 27.28
CA LEU A 123 -11.87 -16.36 27.01
C LEU A 123 -10.54 -17.13 27.06
N LYS A 124 -9.48 -16.58 26.46
CA LYS A 124 -8.13 -17.16 26.53
C LYS A 124 -7.61 -17.23 27.96
N MET A 125 -7.87 -16.23 28.79
CA MET A 125 -7.50 -16.23 30.22
C MET A 125 -8.28 -17.26 31.03
N ILE A 126 -9.60 -17.35 30.82
CA ILE A 126 -10.45 -18.34 31.50
C ILE A 126 -10.00 -19.77 31.13
N TYR A 127 -9.60 -20.01 29.88
CA TYR A 127 -9.12 -21.32 29.44
C TYR A 127 -7.84 -21.78 30.15
N GLN A 128 -7.02 -20.85 30.66
CA GLN A 128 -5.80 -21.18 31.41
C GLN A 128 -6.07 -21.66 32.84
N MET A 129 -7.31 -21.57 33.32
CA MET A 129 -7.65 -22.00 34.67
C MET A 129 -7.44 -23.51 34.86
N GLU A 130 -6.96 -23.89 36.04
CA GLU A 130 -6.61 -25.27 36.36
C GLU A 130 -7.80 -26.24 36.33
N PHE A 131 -9.02 -25.73 36.52
CA PHE A 131 -10.24 -26.55 36.50
C PHE A 131 -10.56 -27.16 35.13
N ILE A 132 -10.07 -26.57 34.03
CA ILE A 132 -10.32 -27.07 32.67
C ILE A 132 -9.24 -28.11 32.36
N LYS A 133 -9.59 -29.39 32.26
CA LYS A 133 -8.63 -30.44 31.88
C LYS A 133 -8.70 -30.69 30.37
N GLU A 134 -7.56 -30.63 29.68
CA GLU A 134 -7.48 -30.85 28.22
C GLU A 134 -7.91 -32.28 27.84
N ASP A 135 -7.60 -33.27 28.69
CA ASP A 135 -7.91 -34.69 28.47
C ASP A 135 -9.41 -35.00 28.33
N MET A 136 -10.30 -34.14 28.81
CA MET A 136 -11.76 -34.33 28.63
C MET A 136 -12.27 -33.82 27.27
N LEU A 137 -11.48 -33.03 26.55
CA LEU A 137 -11.85 -32.42 25.27
C LEU A 137 -11.05 -32.96 24.08
N THR A 138 -10.17 -33.94 24.30
CA THR A 138 -9.49 -34.70 23.25
C THR A 138 -10.43 -35.73 22.65
N VAL A 139 -10.65 -35.64 21.33
CA VAL A 139 -11.31 -36.72 20.57
C VAL A 139 -10.24 -37.52 19.86
N TYR A 140 -10.18 -38.82 20.16
CA TYR A 140 -9.35 -39.76 19.43
C TYR A 140 -10.07 -40.11 18.14
N CYS A 141 -9.51 -39.67 17.01
CA CYS A 141 -10.00 -40.08 15.70
C CYS A 141 -9.25 -41.36 15.31
N GLU A 142 -9.95 -42.49 15.34
CA GLU A 142 -9.42 -43.74 14.79
C GLU A 142 -9.74 -43.75 13.29
N ASP A 143 -8.76 -43.37 12.46
CA ASP A 143 -8.92 -43.43 11.01
C ASP A 143 -8.92 -44.88 10.52
N LEU A 144 -9.71 -45.16 9.46
CA LEU A 144 -9.79 -46.47 8.78
C LEU A 144 -8.43 -46.98 8.22
N TYR A 145 -7.38 -46.15 8.28
CA TYR A 145 -6.00 -46.40 7.85
C TYR A 145 -4.97 -46.50 9.00
N GLY A 146 -5.41 -46.49 10.26
CA GLY A 146 -4.53 -46.76 11.41
C GLY A 146 -3.56 -45.63 11.79
N ILE A 147 -3.86 -44.39 11.40
CA ILE A 147 -3.14 -43.20 11.89
C ILE A 147 -3.87 -42.71 13.15
N ASN A 148 -3.23 -42.85 14.30
CA ASN A 148 -3.74 -42.34 15.57
C ASN A 148 -3.42 -40.85 15.67
N ASP A 149 -4.32 -40.00 15.16
CA ASP A 149 -4.19 -38.55 15.33
C ASP A 149 -5.18 -38.05 16.39
N THR A 150 -4.68 -37.30 17.36
CA THR A 150 -5.49 -36.72 18.43
C THR A 150 -5.96 -35.33 18.00
N VAL A 151 -7.26 -35.17 17.78
CA VAL A 151 -7.83 -33.87 17.43
C VAL A 151 -8.34 -33.19 18.70
N HIS A 152 -7.65 -32.12 19.10
CA HIS A 152 -8.10 -31.24 20.17
C HIS A 152 -9.12 -30.24 19.62
N ALA A 153 -10.41 -30.46 19.91
CA ALA A 153 -11.47 -29.55 19.44
C ALA A 153 -11.26 -28.07 19.86
N PRO A 154 -10.71 -27.75 21.05
CA PRO A 154 -10.39 -26.37 21.44
C PRO A 154 -9.29 -25.70 20.60
N ASP A 155 -8.34 -26.48 20.08
CA ASP A 155 -7.25 -25.94 19.25
C ASP A 155 -7.78 -25.35 17.94
N TRP A 156 -8.79 -25.99 17.35
CA TRP A 156 -9.49 -25.48 16.16
C TRP A 156 -10.19 -24.12 16.43
N VAL A 157 -10.75 -23.96 17.62
CA VAL A 157 -11.32 -22.68 18.06
C VAL A 157 -10.22 -21.63 18.23
N GLY A 158 -9.01 -22.05 18.60
CA GLY A 158 -7.85 -21.21 18.87
C GLY A 158 -7.55 -21.08 20.37
N LEU A 159 -7.90 -22.10 21.16
CA LEU A 159 -7.69 -22.19 22.61
C LEU A 159 -6.79 -23.38 22.93
N HIS A 160 -5.61 -23.12 23.48
CA HIS A 160 -4.71 -24.13 24.03
C HIS A 160 -4.15 -23.65 25.38
N LYS A 161 -3.70 -24.57 26.24
CA LYS A 161 -2.98 -24.20 27.46
C LYS A 161 -1.53 -23.85 27.17
N THR A 162 -0.99 -22.93 27.96
CA THR A 162 0.40 -22.48 27.84
C THR A 162 0.93 -21.96 29.17
N ASP A 163 2.20 -22.23 29.44
CA ASP A 163 2.88 -21.72 30.64
C ASP A 163 3.11 -20.19 30.56
N GLY A 164 3.15 -19.65 29.34
CA GLY A 164 3.47 -18.25 29.03
C GLY A 164 2.27 -17.40 28.65
N VAL A 165 1.38 -17.12 29.59
CA VAL A 165 0.11 -16.39 29.35
C VAL A 165 0.30 -15.01 28.69
N PHE A 166 1.35 -14.29 29.05
CA PHE A 166 1.68 -12.99 28.43
C PHE A 166 2.07 -13.13 26.96
N THR A 167 2.93 -14.09 26.62
CA THR A 167 3.37 -14.32 25.24
C THR A 167 2.19 -14.69 24.34
N TYR A 168 1.28 -15.51 24.87
CA TYR A 168 0.06 -15.94 24.20
C TYR A 168 -0.92 -14.79 23.91
N THR A 169 -1.01 -13.81 24.80
CA THR A 169 -1.94 -12.68 24.64
C THR A 169 -1.31 -11.38 24.17
N ARG A 170 0.03 -11.35 24.02
CA ARG A 170 0.81 -10.17 23.61
C ARG A 170 0.25 -9.45 22.39
N ASN A 171 -0.08 -10.19 21.34
CA ASN A 171 -0.56 -9.59 20.09
C ASN A 171 -1.98 -9.00 20.25
N TYR A 172 -2.84 -9.63 21.05
CA TYR A 172 -4.18 -9.12 21.37
C TYR A 172 -4.14 -7.87 22.28
N ILE A 173 -3.18 -7.82 23.21
CA ILE A 173 -2.91 -6.63 24.03
C ILE A 173 -2.44 -5.48 23.13
N LEU A 174 -1.49 -5.74 22.23
CA LEU A 174 -1.03 -4.76 21.25
C LEU A 174 -2.18 -4.25 20.37
N LEU A 175 -3.08 -5.13 19.92
CA LEU A 175 -4.26 -4.75 19.15
C LEU A 175 -5.20 -3.84 19.97
N THR A 176 -5.44 -4.17 21.23
CA THR A 176 -6.25 -3.34 22.14
C THR A 176 -5.66 -1.95 22.32
N ILE A 177 -4.33 -1.85 22.52
CA ILE A 177 -3.61 -0.57 22.61
C ILE A 177 -3.77 0.24 21.32
N LEU A 178 -3.64 -0.39 20.14
CA LEU A 178 -3.79 0.29 18.86
C LEU A 178 -5.23 0.77 18.60
N LEU A 179 -6.24 -0.01 18.98
CA LEU A 179 -7.65 0.39 18.88
C LEU A 179 -7.98 1.57 19.80
N ALA A 180 -7.43 1.58 21.03
CA ALA A 180 -7.53 2.72 21.92
C ALA A 180 -6.79 3.95 21.35
N PHE A 181 -5.57 3.75 20.86
CA PHE A 181 -4.74 4.80 20.28
C PHE A 181 -5.39 5.44 19.05
N ARG A 182 -6.08 4.67 18.19
CA ARG A 182 -6.91 5.23 17.11
C ARG A 182 -7.91 6.25 17.62
N SER A 183 -8.63 5.93 18.69
CA SER A 183 -9.63 6.84 19.29
C SER A 183 -8.97 8.10 19.85
N ILE A 184 -7.77 7.97 20.43
CA ILE A 184 -6.95 9.10 20.92
C ILE A 184 -6.53 10.00 19.76
N VAL A 185 -6.05 9.43 18.65
CA VAL A 185 -5.65 10.17 17.45
C VAL A 185 -6.84 10.95 16.87
N GLU A 186 -8.00 10.30 16.72
CA GLU A 186 -9.22 10.93 16.20
C GLU A 186 -9.67 12.08 17.11
N LEU A 187 -9.63 11.90 18.43
CA LEU A 187 -9.97 12.93 19.40
C LEU A 187 -8.99 14.11 19.38
N ARG A 188 -7.68 13.85 19.44
CA ARG A 188 -6.65 14.91 19.38
C ARG A 188 -6.80 15.72 18.11
N GLN A 189 -6.92 15.05 16.96
CA GLN A 189 -7.03 15.72 15.67
C GLN A 189 -8.32 16.55 15.56
N SER A 190 -9.43 16.05 16.11
CA SER A 190 -10.68 16.82 16.19
C SER A 190 -10.55 18.06 17.07
N LEU A 191 -9.89 17.95 18.23
CA LEU A 191 -9.68 19.06 19.16
C LEU A 191 -8.73 20.11 18.56
N HIS A 192 -7.60 19.68 18.00
CA HIS A 192 -6.61 20.56 17.39
C HIS A 192 -7.22 21.42 16.27
N ARG A 193 -8.05 20.82 15.41
CA ARG A 193 -8.76 21.53 14.35
C ARG A 193 -9.81 22.49 14.89
N TYR A 194 -10.51 22.11 15.97
CA TYR A 194 -11.51 22.97 16.60
C TYR A 194 -10.88 24.23 17.22
N GLU A 195 -9.77 24.09 17.95
CA GLU A 195 -9.07 25.20 18.60
C GLU A 195 -8.50 26.21 17.59
N ARG A 196 -7.97 25.72 16.46
CA ARG A 196 -7.37 26.56 15.40
C ARG A 196 -8.37 27.05 14.35
N GLY A 197 -9.62 26.58 14.39
CA GLY A 197 -10.62 26.90 13.37
C GLY A 197 -10.28 26.36 11.98
N GLU A 198 -9.45 25.32 11.89
CA GLU A 198 -8.99 24.75 10.62
C GLU A 198 -10.04 23.81 10.02
N MET A 199 -10.25 23.91 8.71
CA MET A 199 -11.11 22.96 7.98
C MET A 199 -10.47 21.57 7.92
N THR A 200 -11.29 20.53 7.84
CA THR A 200 -10.79 19.17 7.67
C THR A 200 -10.03 19.06 6.34
N PRO A 201 -8.72 18.74 6.37
CA PRO A 201 -7.94 18.63 5.15
C PRO A 201 -8.39 17.45 4.31
N VAL A 202 -8.08 17.50 3.01
CA VAL A 202 -8.34 16.41 2.07
C VAL A 202 -7.76 15.10 2.62
N LYS A 203 -8.52 14.01 2.51
CA LYS A 203 -8.11 12.71 3.05
C LYS A 203 -6.83 12.23 2.36
N GLY A 204 -5.88 11.72 3.14
CA GLY A 204 -4.64 11.13 2.64
C GLY A 204 -3.50 12.10 2.33
N VAL A 205 -3.69 13.42 2.48
CA VAL A 205 -2.64 14.43 2.23
C VAL A 205 -1.90 14.76 3.52
N LEU A 206 -0.56 14.73 3.48
CA LEU A 206 0.33 15.05 4.60
C LEU A 206 0.72 16.54 4.60
N PHE A 207 1.16 17.06 3.45
CA PHE A 207 1.53 18.47 3.26
C PHE A 207 0.47 19.21 2.44
N ASN A 208 -0.39 20.00 3.07
CA ASN A 208 -1.47 20.71 2.35
C ASN A 208 -0.97 21.81 1.41
N ASN A 209 0.25 22.32 1.64
CA ASN A 209 0.79 23.46 0.89
C ASN A 209 1.42 23.09 -0.46
N ILE A 210 1.42 21.81 -0.82
CA ILE A 210 2.11 21.31 -2.03
C ILE A 210 1.08 20.88 -3.06
N THR A 211 1.10 21.55 -4.20
CA THR A 211 0.24 21.27 -5.35
C THR A 211 1.04 20.63 -6.49
N ARG A 212 0.35 20.23 -7.57
CA ARG A 212 1.02 19.74 -8.79
C ARG A 212 1.96 20.79 -9.43
N GLN A 213 1.70 22.08 -9.27
CA GLN A 213 2.52 23.14 -9.86
C GLN A 213 3.88 23.27 -9.16
N ASP A 214 3.95 22.93 -7.87
CA ASP A 214 5.17 23.00 -7.06
C ASP A 214 6.15 21.85 -7.33
N LEU A 215 5.71 20.81 -8.07
CA LEU A 215 6.52 19.63 -8.40
C LEU A 215 7.79 20.00 -9.17
N ASP A 216 7.70 20.96 -10.09
CA ASP A 216 8.76 21.29 -11.03
C ASP A 216 9.68 22.42 -10.53
N ARG A 217 9.44 22.94 -9.32
CA ARG A 217 10.18 24.08 -8.75
C ARG A 217 11.52 23.69 -8.15
N ASP A 218 11.49 22.81 -7.14
CA ASP A 218 12.67 22.43 -6.34
C ASP A 218 12.64 20.93 -6.00
N LEU A 219 13.81 20.34 -5.73
CA LEU A 219 13.90 18.92 -5.33
C LEU A 219 13.10 18.63 -4.04
N CYS A 220 13.12 19.56 -3.08
CA CYS A 220 12.39 19.39 -1.81
C CYS A 220 10.87 19.38 -2.03
N SER A 221 10.36 20.31 -2.85
CA SER A 221 8.93 20.37 -3.21
C SER A 221 8.51 19.13 -4.01
N CYS A 222 9.37 18.66 -4.92
CA CYS A 222 9.19 17.41 -5.65
C CYS A 222 9.08 16.20 -4.72
N PHE A 223 9.98 16.08 -3.74
CA PHE A 223 9.93 15.00 -2.75
C PHE A 223 8.64 15.06 -1.91
N LYS A 224 8.26 16.24 -1.41
CA LYS A 224 7.01 16.42 -0.65
C LYS A 224 5.77 16.07 -1.47
N TYR A 225 5.77 16.42 -2.76
CA TYR A 225 4.69 16.06 -3.68
C TYR A 225 4.57 14.54 -3.82
N PHE A 226 5.69 13.83 -4.01
CA PHE A 226 5.65 12.37 -4.07
C PHE A 226 5.22 11.75 -2.73
N VAL A 227 5.64 12.28 -1.58
CA VAL A 227 5.16 11.77 -0.28
C VAL A 227 3.63 11.86 -0.18
N ASN A 228 3.00 12.91 -0.70
CA ASN A 228 1.53 13.04 -0.72
C ASN A 228 0.87 12.16 -1.78
N PHE A 229 1.38 12.14 -3.01
CA PHE A 229 0.66 11.67 -4.19
C PHE A 229 1.32 10.50 -4.92
N PHE A 230 2.34 9.86 -4.35
CA PHE A 230 3.02 8.72 -4.99
C PHE A 230 2.03 7.61 -5.35
N PHE A 231 1.19 7.17 -4.41
CA PHE A 231 0.19 6.15 -4.67
C PHE A 231 -0.94 6.65 -5.58
N TYR A 232 -1.27 7.95 -5.53
CA TYR A 232 -2.24 8.53 -6.46
C TYR A 232 -1.76 8.48 -7.92
N ARG A 233 -0.46 8.70 -8.15
CA ARG A 233 0.14 8.66 -9.50
C ARG A 233 0.47 7.26 -9.99
N PHE A 234 1.06 6.42 -9.14
CA PHE A 234 1.61 5.11 -9.50
C PHE A 234 0.85 3.92 -8.89
N GLY A 235 -0.36 4.13 -8.37
CA GLY A 235 -1.07 3.12 -7.60
C GLY A 235 -1.43 1.88 -8.42
N LEU A 236 -1.78 2.04 -9.70
CA LEU A 236 -2.08 0.91 -10.58
C LEU A 236 -0.82 0.06 -10.84
N GLU A 237 0.32 0.71 -11.10
CA GLU A 237 1.61 0.05 -11.29
C GLU A 237 2.05 -0.70 -10.03
N VAL A 238 1.86 -0.10 -8.85
CA VAL A 238 2.12 -0.75 -7.55
C VAL A 238 1.22 -1.98 -7.36
N CYS A 239 -0.07 -1.90 -7.73
CA CYS A 239 -0.99 -3.04 -7.69
C CYS A 239 -0.53 -4.17 -8.63
N LEU A 240 -0.16 -3.84 -9.87
CA LEU A 240 0.33 -4.81 -10.85
C LEU A 240 1.62 -5.49 -10.37
N MET A 241 2.59 -4.72 -9.86
CA MET A 241 3.85 -5.27 -9.34
C MET A 241 3.60 -6.18 -8.12
N THR A 242 2.75 -5.74 -7.18
CA THR A 242 2.40 -6.55 -6.01
C THR A 242 1.67 -7.84 -6.41
N THR A 243 0.84 -7.79 -7.46
CA THR A 243 0.18 -8.99 -8.01
C THR A 243 1.21 -10.00 -8.52
N VAL A 244 2.19 -9.54 -9.31
CA VAL A 244 3.28 -10.38 -9.83
C VAL A 244 4.14 -10.96 -8.70
N ILE A 245 4.46 -10.17 -7.67
CA ILE A 245 5.20 -10.63 -6.48
C ILE A 245 4.41 -11.71 -5.74
N THR A 246 3.12 -11.48 -5.50
CA THR A 246 2.23 -12.43 -4.80
C THR A 246 2.13 -13.75 -5.54
N ILE A 247 1.98 -13.68 -6.86
CA ILE A 247 2.00 -14.84 -7.75
C ILE A 247 3.32 -15.63 -7.61
N GLY A 248 4.46 -14.94 -7.63
CA GLY A 248 5.77 -15.57 -7.52
C GLY A 248 5.99 -16.26 -6.17
N LEU A 249 5.58 -15.61 -5.07
CA LEU A 249 5.72 -16.15 -3.71
C LEU A 249 4.80 -17.34 -3.44
N ARG A 250 3.58 -17.34 -4.00
CA ARG A 250 2.54 -18.33 -3.67
C ARG A 250 2.61 -19.58 -4.54
N SER A 251 2.83 -19.42 -5.85
CA SER A 251 3.09 -20.51 -6.80
C SER A 251 2.12 -21.72 -6.70
N ASP A 252 0.83 -21.46 -6.59
CA ASP A 252 -0.24 -22.47 -6.45
C ASP A 252 -1.44 -22.22 -7.37
N MET A 253 -2.53 -22.98 -7.22
CA MET A 253 -3.74 -22.82 -8.05
C MET A 253 -4.37 -21.42 -7.96
N LEU A 254 -4.31 -20.78 -6.79
CA LEU A 254 -4.79 -19.40 -6.62
C LEU A 254 -3.91 -18.38 -7.36
N SER A 255 -2.63 -18.67 -7.49
CA SER A 255 -1.70 -17.86 -8.29
C SER A 255 -2.07 -17.85 -9.78
N VAL A 256 -2.67 -18.94 -10.30
CA VAL A 256 -3.22 -18.98 -11.67
C VAL A 256 -4.41 -18.02 -11.80
N VAL A 257 -5.31 -18.00 -10.81
CA VAL A 257 -6.45 -17.06 -10.78
C VAL A 257 -5.96 -15.62 -10.77
N TYR A 258 -4.95 -15.29 -9.96
CA TYR A 258 -4.33 -13.96 -9.96
C TYR A 258 -3.66 -13.61 -11.28
N ALA A 259 -3.02 -14.57 -11.95
CA ALA A 259 -2.42 -14.35 -13.27
C ALA A 259 -3.48 -14.09 -14.37
N ILE A 260 -4.64 -14.76 -14.31
CA ILE A 260 -5.77 -14.48 -15.21
C ILE A 260 -6.27 -13.05 -14.96
N MET A 261 -6.45 -12.66 -13.70
CA MET A 261 -6.87 -11.30 -13.36
C MET A 261 -5.85 -10.26 -13.81
N LEU A 262 -4.56 -10.53 -13.69
CA LEU A 262 -3.48 -9.67 -14.19
C LEU A 262 -3.61 -9.43 -15.70
N LEU A 263 -3.86 -10.49 -16.49
CA LEU A 263 -4.07 -10.37 -17.94
C LEU A 263 -5.31 -9.53 -18.28
N ILE A 264 -6.41 -9.71 -17.54
CA ILE A 264 -7.64 -8.93 -17.72
C ILE A 264 -7.36 -7.45 -17.46
N VAL A 265 -6.72 -7.11 -16.33
CA VAL A 265 -6.41 -5.73 -15.96
C VAL A 265 -5.50 -5.06 -16.99
N LEU A 266 -4.46 -5.75 -17.49
CA LEU A 266 -3.55 -5.22 -18.50
C LEU A 266 -4.20 -5.04 -19.88
N SER A 267 -5.30 -5.75 -20.17
CA SER A 267 -6.00 -5.67 -21.46
C SER A 267 -7.03 -4.54 -21.51
N LEU A 268 -7.36 -3.92 -20.37
CA LEU A 268 -8.37 -2.88 -20.25
C LEU A 268 -7.76 -1.48 -20.18
N GLU A 269 -8.43 -0.53 -20.81
CA GLU A 269 -8.10 0.90 -20.68
C GLU A 269 -8.48 1.43 -19.29
N ARG A 270 -7.76 2.46 -18.80
CA ARG A 270 -7.97 3.07 -17.48
C ARG A 270 -9.43 3.45 -17.21
N LYS A 271 -10.13 4.01 -18.21
CA LYS A 271 -11.54 4.44 -18.07
C LYS A 271 -12.48 3.26 -17.82
N LYS A 272 -12.33 2.18 -18.60
CA LYS A 272 -13.10 0.94 -18.40
C LYS A 272 -12.71 0.24 -17.11
N LEU A 273 -11.42 0.25 -16.78
CA LEU A 273 -10.88 -0.33 -15.58
C LEU A 273 -11.44 0.33 -14.32
N ALA A 274 -11.50 1.67 -14.27
CA ALA A 274 -12.06 2.42 -13.15
C ALA A 274 -13.53 2.06 -12.85
N SER A 275 -14.33 1.81 -13.89
CA SER A 275 -15.73 1.36 -13.75
C SER A 275 -15.83 -0.05 -13.16
N ILE A 276 -14.97 -0.97 -13.61
CA ILE A 276 -15.01 -2.39 -13.19
C ILE A 276 -14.25 -2.63 -11.86
N TRP A 277 -13.38 -1.71 -11.46
CA TRP A 277 -12.44 -1.90 -10.33
C TRP A 277 -13.13 -2.23 -9.00
N SER A 278 -14.33 -1.69 -8.77
CA SER A 278 -15.12 -2.00 -7.57
C SER A 278 -15.43 -3.50 -7.46
N TYR A 279 -15.79 -4.15 -8.56
CA TYR A 279 -16.02 -5.59 -8.63
C TYR A 279 -14.74 -6.39 -8.43
N ILE A 280 -13.61 -5.92 -8.99
CA ILE A 280 -12.29 -6.54 -8.77
C ILE A 280 -11.93 -6.50 -7.28
N ALA A 281 -12.03 -5.33 -6.64
CA ALA A 281 -11.70 -5.19 -5.21
C ALA A 281 -12.58 -6.08 -4.32
N ILE A 282 -13.88 -6.18 -4.60
CA ILE A 282 -14.80 -7.06 -3.87
C ILE A 282 -14.44 -8.52 -4.09
N SER A 283 -14.11 -8.93 -5.33
CA SER A 283 -13.66 -10.28 -5.65
C SER A 283 -12.41 -10.67 -4.87
N PHE A 284 -11.40 -9.79 -4.82
CA PHE A 284 -10.18 -10.02 -4.03
C PHE A 284 -10.46 -10.09 -2.53
N ALA A 285 -11.35 -9.26 -2.00
CA ALA A 285 -11.75 -9.31 -0.59
C ALA A 285 -12.46 -10.63 -0.23
N PHE A 286 -13.31 -11.12 -1.15
CA PHE A 286 -13.96 -12.42 -1.00
C PHE A 286 -12.94 -13.57 -1.07
N LEU A 287 -12.06 -13.57 -2.07
CA LEU A 287 -11.00 -14.57 -2.20
C LEU A 287 -10.10 -14.61 -0.97
N PHE A 288 -9.73 -13.45 -0.42
CA PHE A 288 -8.93 -13.35 0.80
C PHE A 288 -9.63 -13.95 2.03
N THR A 289 -10.92 -13.69 2.18
CA THR A 289 -11.72 -14.25 3.29
C THR A 289 -11.90 -15.77 3.12
N TRP A 290 -12.23 -16.19 1.90
CA TRP A 290 -12.40 -17.59 1.53
C TRP A 290 -11.09 -18.39 1.74
N GLN A 291 -9.96 -17.81 1.37
CA GLN A 291 -8.64 -18.39 1.61
C GLN A 291 -8.42 -18.65 3.09
N TYR A 292 -8.71 -17.69 3.97
CA TYR A 292 -8.53 -17.89 5.40
C TYR A 292 -9.42 -19.00 5.95
N ILE A 293 -10.68 -19.07 5.51
CA ILE A 293 -11.61 -20.13 5.91
C ILE A 293 -11.10 -21.52 5.48
N LEU A 294 -10.57 -21.64 4.26
CA LEU A 294 -9.92 -22.87 3.81
C LEU A 294 -8.59 -23.15 4.54
N CYS A 295 -7.85 -22.10 4.92
CA CYS A 295 -6.55 -22.18 5.61
C CYS A 295 -6.67 -22.53 7.09
N VAL A 296 -7.88 -22.61 7.67
CA VAL A 296 -8.08 -23.28 8.96
C VAL A 296 -7.47 -24.71 8.96
N GLY A 297 -7.08 -25.26 7.79
CA GLY A 297 -6.21 -26.44 7.66
C GLY A 297 -4.80 -26.34 7.02
N ILE A 298 -4.25 -25.22 6.48
CA ILE A 298 -2.91 -25.20 5.81
C ILE A 298 -2.15 -23.82 5.87
N PRO A 299 -0.83 -23.68 5.51
CA PRO A 299 0.26 -23.12 6.33
C PRO A 299 0.46 -21.58 6.31
N LYS A 300 1.20 -21.10 7.33
CA LYS A 300 1.33 -19.71 7.83
C LYS A 300 2.04 -18.67 6.93
N ALA A 301 2.77 -19.06 5.89
CA ALA A 301 3.66 -18.12 5.16
C ALA A 301 2.96 -17.32 4.02
N PHE A 302 1.75 -17.68 3.61
CA PHE A 302 1.18 -17.19 2.34
C PHE A 302 0.26 -15.97 2.47
N CYS A 303 -0.35 -15.73 3.64
CA CYS A 303 -1.40 -14.71 3.78
C CYS A 303 -0.90 -13.25 3.84
N GLN A 304 0.40 -13.01 4.08
CA GLN A 304 0.92 -11.65 4.20
C GLN A 304 1.01 -10.92 2.85
N ALA A 305 1.45 -11.61 1.79
CA ALA A 305 1.49 -11.04 0.45
C ALA A 305 0.08 -10.73 -0.07
N ASP A 306 -0.86 -11.66 0.14
CA ASP A 306 -2.27 -11.52 -0.23
C ASP A 306 -2.93 -10.29 0.45
N PHE A 307 -2.53 -9.97 1.69
CA PHE A 307 -2.99 -8.74 2.35
C PHE A 307 -2.46 -7.46 1.72
N PHE A 308 -1.16 -7.38 1.41
CA PHE A 308 -0.62 -6.17 0.77
C PHE A 308 -1.23 -5.98 -0.62
N LEU A 309 -1.48 -7.09 -1.33
CA LEU A 309 -2.22 -7.06 -2.59
C LEU A 309 -3.63 -6.49 -2.40
N LEU A 310 -4.41 -7.04 -1.46
CA LEU A 310 -5.75 -6.53 -1.16
C LEU A 310 -5.73 -5.06 -0.72
N LEU A 311 -4.79 -4.68 0.15
CA LEU A 311 -4.60 -3.33 0.63
C LEU A 311 -4.40 -2.37 -0.54
N PHE A 312 -3.46 -2.63 -1.44
CA PHE A 312 -3.19 -1.75 -2.57
C PHE A 312 -4.35 -1.71 -3.56
N ILE A 313 -5.01 -2.84 -3.86
CA ILE A 313 -6.20 -2.86 -4.70
C ILE A 313 -7.31 -1.97 -4.11
N CYS A 314 -7.53 -2.03 -2.79
CA CYS A 314 -8.51 -1.20 -2.11
C CYS A 314 -8.11 0.29 -2.05
N GLN A 315 -6.83 0.60 -1.88
CA GLN A 315 -6.35 1.98 -1.99
C GLN A 315 -6.55 2.51 -3.41
N GLN A 316 -6.32 1.70 -4.44
CA GLN A 316 -6.52 2.08 -5.84
C GLN A 316 -8.00 2.32 -6.15
N LEU A 317 -8.91 1.61 -5.50
CA LEU A 317 -10.35 1.91 -5.57
C LEU A 317 -10.66 3.34 -5.08
N GLY A 318 -9.99 3.77 -4.00
CA GLY A 318 -10.08 5.15 -3.52
C GLY A 318 -9.54 6.17 -4.52
N VAL A 319 -8.44 5.86 -5.20
CA VAL A 319 -7.87 6.72 -6.25
C VAL A 319 -8.84 6.87 -7.43
N PHE A 320 -9.43 5.78 -7.92
CA PHE A 320 -10.44 5.86 -8.99
C PHE A 320 -11.70 6.60 -8.58
N TYR A 321 -12.10 6.51 -7.30
CA TYR A 321 -13.21 7.30 -6.77
C TYR A 321 -12.90 8.81 -6.80
N ILE A 322 -11.67 9.21 -6.43
CA ILE A 322 -11.24 10.61 -6.52
C ILE A 322 -11.22 11.06 -7.98
N GLU A 323 -10.64 10.28 -8.89
CA GLU A 323 -10.59 10.59 -10.33
C GLU A 323 -11.99 10.75 -10.96
N ALA A 324 -12.98 10.00 -10.49
CA ALA A 324 -14.35 10.08 -11.00
C ALA A 324 -15.13 11.30 -10.47
N ASN A 325 -14.83 11.75 -9.25
CA ASN A 325 -15.63 12.76 -8.54
C ASN A 325 -14.99 14.16 -8.50
N GLU A 326 -13.67 14.26 -8.60
CA GLU A 326 -12.92 15.52 -8.46
C GLU A 326 -12.09 15.80 -9.73
N GLN A 327 -12.60 16.68 -10.60
CA GLN A 327 -11.92 17.06 -11.85
C GLN A 327 -10.67 17.92 -11.60
N ASP A 328 -10.73 18.85 -10.64
CA ASP A 328 -9.63 19.76 -10.27
C ASP A 328 -8.94 19.31 -8.96
N TYR A 329 -8.49 18.05 -8.92
CA TYR A 329 -7.76 17.54 -7.77
C TYR A 329 -6.39 18.22 -7.63
N ILE A 330 -6.01 18.58 -6.39
CA ILE A 330 -4.70 19.20 -6.05
C ILE A 330 -3.48 18.40 -6.54
N GLY A 331 -3.62 17.08 -6.68
CA GLY A 331 -2.59 16.19 -7.24
C GLY A 331 -2.44 16.28 -8.77
N GLY A 332 -3.37 16.94 -9.47
CA GLY A 332 -3.44 17.06 -10.94
C GLY A 332 -4.09 15.85 -11.63
N THR A 333 -4.42 15.99 -12.92
CA THR A 333 -5.09 14.95 -13.71
C THR A 333 -4.22 13.72 -14.00
N ASN A 334 -4.84 12.55 -13.96
CA ASN A 334 -4.27 11.23 -14.27
C ASN A 334 -4.75 10.67 -15.63
N GLU A 335 -5.46 11.47 -16.43
CA GLU A 335 -5.93 11.03 -17.74
C GLU A 335 -4.77 10.80 -18.72
N SER A 336 -4.92 9.75 -19.55
CA SER A 336 -3.97 9.45 -20.62
C SER A 336 -3.93 10.60 -21.65
N ILE A 337 -2.72 11.03 -21.99
CA ILE A 337 -2.52 12.10 -22.97
C ILE A 337 -2.80 11.61 -24.41
N VAL A 338 -2.72 10.30 -24.63
CA VAL A 338 -2.73 9.63 -25.95
C VAL A 338 -4.13 9.56 -26.57
N ASP A 339 -5.15 9.50 -25.72
CA ASP A 339 -6.54 9.14 -26.07
C ASP A 339 -7.41 10.36 -26.45
N GLY A 340 -6.83 11.57 -26.49
CA GLY A 340 -7.50 12.77 -27.00
C GLY A 340 -7.51 12.86 -28.54
N PRO A 341 -8.41 13.67 -29.13
CA PRO A 341 -8.38 13.96 -30.56
C PRO A 341 -7.04 14.63 -30.92
N SER A 342 -6.25 13.96 -31.75
CA SER A 342 -4.89 14.37 -32.10
C SER A 342 -4.91 15.59 -33.01
N THR A 343 -4.43 16.75 -32.55
CA THR A 343 -3.86 17.75 -33.45
C THR A 343 -2.51 17.25 -33.96
N ARG A 344 -2.21 17.53 -35.23
CA ARG A 344 -1.07 17.02 -36.01
C ARG A 344 0.32 17.47 -35.50
N HIS A 345 0.39 18.21 -34.39
CA HIS A 345 1.62 18.87 -33.88
C HIS A 345 1.90 18.66 -32.38
N GLY A 346 1.26 17.70 -31.70
CA GLY A 346 1.63 17.35 -30.32
C GLY A 346 1.41 18.43 -29.25
N ARG A 347 0.73 19.54 -29.60
CA ARG A 347 0.28 20.58 -28.67
C ARG A 347 -1.20 20.39 -28.40
N LYS A 348 -1.56 20.05 -27.16
CA LYS A 348 -2.95 20.09 -26.69
C LYS A 348 -3.31 21.55 -26.41
N ALA A 349 -4.24 22.10 -27.16
CA ALA A 349 -5.13 23.13 -26.64
C ALA A 349 -6.31 22.37 -26.02
N LEU A 350 -6.39 22.33 -24.69
CA LEU A 350 -7.60 21.87 -24.03
C LEU A 350 -8.63 22.99 -24.21
N PHE A 351 -9.51 22.88 -25.21
CA PHE A 351 -10.58 23.84 -25.41
C PHE A 351 -11.66 23.63 -24.35
N LYS A 352 -11.82 24.59 -23.43
CA LYS A 352 -13.07 24.74 -22.67
C LYS A 352 -14.04 25.47 -23.59
N ILE A 353 -15.20 24.86 -23.84
CA ILE A 353 -16.33 25.55 -24.46
C ILE A 353 -17.10 26.15 -23.29
N ASP A 354 -17.00 27.47 -23.12
CA ASP A 354 -17.88 28.18 -22.20
C ASP A 354 -19.27 28.32 -22.82
N SER A 355 -20.31 28.58 -22.01
CA SER A 355 -21.71 28.66 -22.44
C SER A 355 -22.03 29.73 -23.52
N ASP A 356 -21.03 30.49 -23.95
CA ASP A 356 -21.08 31.54 -24.98
C ASP A 356 -20.36 31.16 -26.30
N ASP A 357 -20.11 29.87 -26.57
CA ASP A 357 -19.44 29.37 -27.79
C ASP A 357 -18.04 29.98 -28.06
N LYS A 358 -17.44 30.61 -27.05
CA LYS A 358 -16.05 31.03 -27.09
C LYS A 358 -15.18 29.90 -26.59
N ALA A 359 -14.43 29.36 -27.54
CA ALA A 359 -13.46 28.34 -27.31
C ALA A 359 -12.22 29.04 -26.71
N GLU A 360 -11.90 28.78 -25.44
CA GLU A 360 -10.71 29.33 -24.76
C GLU A 360 -9.63 28.24 -24.65
N GLU A 361 -8.42 28.54 -25.12
CA GLU A 361 -7.26 27.64 -25.04
C GLU A 361 -6.79 27.55 -23.59
N VAL A 362 -7.17 26.48 -22.89
CA VAL A 362 -6.61 26.16 -21.57
C VAL A 362 -5.18 25.67 -21.79
N ASN A 363 -4.25 26.61 -21.82
CA ASN A 363 -2.83 26.33 -21.68
C ASN A 363 -2.61 25.79 -20.27
N GLU A 364 -2.56 24.46 -20.11
CA GLU A 364 -1.80 23.89 -18.99
C GLU A 364 -0.43 24.58 -18.99
N PRO A 365 0.10 25.04 -17.84
CA PRO A 365 1.38 25.73 -17.81
C PRO A 365 2.41 24.84 -18.50
N ALA A 366 2.95 25.33 -19.63
CA ALA A 366 3.89 24.58 -20.44
C ALA A 366 5.02 24.09 -19.51
N LEU A 367 5.18 22.77 -19.40
CA LEU A 367 6.26 22.23 -18.57
C LEU A 367 7.57 22.89 -19.02
N PRO A 368 8.36 23.43 -18.08
CA PRO A 368 9.61 24.07 -18.44
C PRO A 368 10.54 23.05 -19.10
N ASP A 369 11.29 23.51 -20.11
CA ASP A 369 12.23 22.67 -20.83
C ASP A 369 13.40 22.26 -19.93
N PHE A 370 13.38 20.99 -19.49
CA PHE A 370 14.42 20.38 -18.65
C PHE A 370 15.55 19.73 -19.46
N VAL A 371 15.46 19.73 -20.80
CA VAL A 371 16.45 19.13 -21.71
C VAL A 371 17.36 20.21 -22.31
N GLY A 372 16.85 21.41 -22.58
CA GLY A 372 17.67 22.52 -23.07
C GLY A 372 18.44 23.24 -21.96
N LYS A 373 17.77 23.57 -20.85
CA LYS A 373 18.33 24.36 -19.75
C LYS A 373 18.44 23.49 -18.50
N MET A 374 19.68 23.28 -18.01
CA MET A 374 19.97 22.41 -16.87
C MET A 374 20.44 23.22 -15.66
N ASP A 375 19.54 24.05 -15.13
CA ASP A 375 19.92 24.96 -14.04
C ASP A 375 19.76 24.29 -12.66
N SER A 376 18.75 23.42 -12.50
CA SER A 376 18.44 22.77 -11.21
C SER A 376 18.92 21.32 -11.12
N LEU A 377 19.19 20.84 -9.89
CA LEU A 377 19.49 19.43 -9.63
C LEU A 377 18.31 18.51 -9.99
N LEU A 378 17.08 19.02 -9.87
CA LEU A 378 15.87 18.32 -10.28
C LEU A 378 15.87 18.05 -11.79
N ASP A 379 16.29 19.00 -12.62
CA ASP A 379 16.33 18.84 -14.08
C ASP A 379 17.38 17.82 -14.52
N ARG A 380 18.52 17.76 -13.81
CA ARG A 380 19.53 16.69 -14.03
C ARG A 380 18.94 15.30 -13.73
N LEU A 381 18.24 15.17 -12.61
CA LEU A 381 17.57 13.91 -12.24
C LEU A 381 16.49 13.52 -13.25
N LYS A 382 15.65 14.48 -13.66
CA LYS A 382 14.62 14.27 -14.70
C LYS A 382 15.24 13.74 -15.99
N ARG A 383 16.34 14.33 -16.47
CA ARG A 383 17.03 13.82 -17.67
C ARG A 383 17.49 12.38 -17.48
N ILE A 384 18.12 12.07 -16.34
CA ILE A 384 18.61 10.71 -16.08
C ILE A 384 17.46 9.71 -16.13
N ILE A 385 16.33 10.04 -15.49
CA ILE A 385 15.16 9.17 -15.45
C ILE A 385 14.51 9.06 -16.84
N PHE A 386 14.16 10.17 -17.50
CA PHE A 386 13.37 10.13 -18.73
C PHE A 386 14.17 9.69 -19.96
N VAL A 387 15.49 9.91 -20.01
CA VAL A 387 16.32 9.56 -21.17
C VAL A 387 17.03 8.22 -20.98
N HIS A 388 17.62 7.96 -19.81
CA HIS A 388 18.45 6.76 -19.63
C HIS A 388 17.67 5.53 -19.16
N LEU A 389 16.50 5.67 -18.51
CA LEU A 389 15.74 4.52 -18.01
C LEU A 389 15.26 3.59 -19.15
N TYR A 390 15.05 4.12 -20.36
CA TYR A 390 14.77 3.29 -21.54
C TYR A 390 15.88 2.27 -21.81
N TRP A 391 17.14 2.68 -21.78
CA TRP A 391 18.28 1.79 -22.03
C TRP A 391 18.50 0.80 -20.88
N VAL A 392 18.28 1.25 -19.65
CA VAL A 392 18.35 0.40 -18.46
C VAL A 392 17.28 -0.70 -18.53
N THR A 393 16.03 -0.36 -18.86
CA THR A 393 14.95 -1.35 -18.97
C THR A 393 15.22 -2.37 -20.07
N LEU A 394 15.73 -1.93 -21.23
CA LEU A 394 16.11 -2.82 -22.32
C LEU A 394 17.25 -3.78 -21.92
N SER A 395 18.23 -3.28 -21.16
CA SER A 395 19.31 -4.10 -20.60
C SER A 395 18.78 -5.17 -19.63
N VAL A 396 17.81 -4.81 -18.77
CA VAL A 396 17.16 -5.77 -17.86
C VAL A 396 16.39 -6.84 -18.63
N VAL A 397 15.68 -6.48 -19.71
CA VAL A 397 14.99 -7.44 -20.58
C VAL A 397 15.98 -8.40 -21.25
N PHE A 398 17.13 -7.91 -21.69
CA PHE A 398 18.20 -8.74 -22.26
C PHE A 398 18.77 -9.73 -21.24
N VAL A 399 19.05 -9.27 -20.02
CA VAL A 399 19.53 -10.15 -18.92
C VAL A 399 18.47 -11.21 -18.58
N ALA A 400 17.20 -10.83 -18.51
CA ALA A 400 16.10 -11.78 -18.27
C ALA A 400 15.99 -12.84 -19.38
N GLY A 401 16.23 -12.46 -20.64
CA GLY A 401 16.23 -13.35 -21.80
C GLY A 401 17.46 -14.26 -21.92
N THR A 402 18.58 -13.92 -21.28
CA THR A 402 19.82 -14.72 -21.34
C THR A 402 20.07 -15.57 -20.09
N SER A 403 19.38 -15.26 -18.97
CA SER A 403 19.56 -15.96 -17.70
C SER A 403 19.15 -17.44 -17.72
N ARG A 404 18.24 -17.85 -18.62
CA ARG A 404 17.77 -19.24 -18.75
C ARG A 404 17.53 -19.59 -20.20
N VAL A 405 17.85 -20.82 -20.60
CA VAL A 405 17.59 -21.34 -21.95
C VAL A 405 16.17 -21.92 -21.99
N THR A 406 15.17 -21.07 -22.26
CA THR A 406 13.77 -21.50 -22.43
C THR A 406 13.15 -20.84 -23.65
N LEU A 407 12.08 -21.41 -24.22
CA LEU A 407 11.35 -20.81 -25.34
C LEU A 407 10.87 -19.38 -25.01
N PHE A 408 10.49 -19.13 -23.75
CA PHE A 408 10.09 -17.81 -23.28
C PHE A 408 11.25 -16.81 -23.22
N ALA A 409 12.45 -17.30 -22.92
CA ALA A 409 13.65 -16.46 -22.86
C ALA A 409 14.04 -15.97 -24.27
N PHE A 410 13.88 -16.82 -25.28
CA PHE A 410 14.09 -16.45 -26.69
C PHE A 410 13.22 -15.25 -27.12
N GLY A 411 11.95 -15.21 -26.72
CA GLY A 411 11.08 -14.07 -27.07
C GLY A 411 11.53 -12.75 -26.43
N TYR A 412 12.08 -12.77 -25.21
CA TYR A 412 12.69 -11.57 -24.61
C TYR A 412 13.93 -11.10 -25.38
N VAL A 413 14.78 -12.02 -25.82
CA VAL A 413 15.97 -11.70 -26.63
C VAL A 413 15.58 -11.11 -27.98
N VAL A 414 14.63 -11.73 -28.68
CA VAL A 414 14.11 -11.20 -29.96
C VAL A 414 13.48 -9.81 -29.77
N GLY A 415 12.63 -9.64 -28.74
CA GLY A 415 12.04 -8.36 -28.42
C GLY A 415 13.10 -7.29 -28.11
N CYS A 416 14.13 -7.64 -27.35
CA CYS A 416 15.25 -6.74 -27.05
C CYS A 416 15.98 -6.29 -28.31
N PHE A 417 16.36 -7.22 -29.19
CA PHE A 417 17.04 -6.87 -30.45
C PHE A 417 16.16 -6.03 -31.37
N MET A 418 14.85 -6.29 -31.42
CA MET A 418 13.90 -5.46 -32.17
C MET A 418 13.88 -4.00 -31.66
N PHE A 419 13.86 -3.78 -30.34
CA PHE A 419 13.92 -2.44 -29.76
C PHE A 419 15.30 -1.79 -29.92
N LEU A 420 16.39 -2.55 -29.79
CA LEU A 420 17.76 -2.06 -30.03
C LEU A 420 17.97 -1.63 -31.49
N TRP A 421 17.40 -2.39 -32.44
CA TRP A 421 17.48 -2.09 -33.88
C TRP A 421 16.81 -0.75 -34.22
N VAL A 422 15.64 -0.49 -33.62
CA VAL A 422 14.97 0.81 -33.76
C VAL A 422 15.74 1.91 -33.01
N GLY A 423 16.25 1.60 -31.83
CA GLY A 423 17.12 2.48 -31.03
C GLY A 423 16.52 3.87 -30.81
N ASN A 424 17.36 4.90 -30.99
CA ASN A 424 16.96 6.30 -30.79
C ASN A 424 15.87 6.79 -31.77
N SER A 425 15.68 6.13 -32.91
CA SER A 425 14.62 6.51 -33.86
C SER A 425 13.21 6.30 -33.29
N LEU A 426 13.08 5.54 -32.18
CA LEU A 426 11.83 5.34 -31.47
C LEU A 426 11.25 6.65 -30.90
N PHE A 427 12.11 7.57 -30.44
CA PHE A 427 11.69 8.86 -29.88
C PHE A 427 11.12 9.81 -30.94
N LEU A 428 11.41 9.56 -32.22
CA LEU A 428 10.89 10.33 -33.36
C LEU A 428 9.57 9.77 -33.90
N LYS A 429 9.20 8.53 -33.52
CA LYS A 429 7.95 7.92 -33.95
C LYS A 429 6.76 8.48 -33.15
N PRO A 430 5.55 8.51 -33.74
CA PRO A 430 4.37 8.94 -33.02
C PRO A 430 4.12 8.03 -31.81
N MET A 431 3.77 8.64 -30.68
CA MET A 431 3.61 7.99 -29.37
C MET A 431 2.70 6.75 -29.43
N ARG A 432 1.66 6.75 -30.27
CA ARG A 432 0.72 5.62 -30.45
C ARG A 432 1.41 4.35 -30.93
N ILE A 433 2.34 4.45 -31.88
CA ILE A 433 3.04 3.29 -32.43
C ILE A 433 4.03 2.75 -31.39
N THR A 434 4.77 3.65 -30.73
CA THR A 434 5.73 3.31 -29.68
C THR A 434 5.04 2.61 -28.50
N LEU A 435 3.90 3.14 -28.03
CA LEU A 435 3.11 2.51 -26.97
C LEU A 435 2.51 1.17 -27.39
N ALA A 436 2.05 1.02 -28.64
CA ALA A 436 1.53 -0.26 -29.12
C ALA A 436 2.62 -1.35 -29.12
N LEU A 437 3.85 -1.03 -29.52
CA LEU A 437 4.99 -1.97 -29.44
C LEU A 437 5.35 -2.30 -27.99
N TRP A 438 5.34 -1.30 -27.11
CA TRP A 438 5.62 -1.49 -25.69
C TRP A 438 4.55 -2.34 -24.99
N ASN A 439 3.27 -2.08 -25.26
CA ASN A 439 2.16 -2.87 -24.72
C ASN A 439 2.22 -4.32 -25.19
N LYS A 440 2.66 -4.60 -26.42
CA LYS A 440 2.91 -5.99 -26.88
C LYS A 440 3.98 -6.68 -26.03
N LEU A 441 5.06 -5.98 -25.65
CA LEU A 441 6.10 -6.52 -24.78
C LEU A 441 5.58 -6.76 -23.35
N ILE A 442 4.77 -5.86 -22.81
CA ILE A 442 4.14 -6.01 -21.49
C ILE A 442 3.19 -7.22 -21.47
N ILE A 443 2.32 -7.33 -22.48
CA ILE A 443 1.40 -8.47 -22.62
C ILE A 443 2.19 -9.78 -22.77
N TYR A 444 3.25 -9.80 -23.58
CA TYR A 444 4.13 -10.95 -23.68
C TYR A 444 4.68 -11.37 -22.32
N ASN A 445 5.18 -10.43 -21.52
CA ASN A 445 5.69 -10.71 -20.18
C ASN A 445 4.60 -11.30 -19.26
N ALA A 446 3.41 -10.70 -19.23
CA ALA A 446 2.29 -11.20 -18.44
C ALA A 446 1.83 -12.60 -18.89
N SER A 447 1.82 -12.88 -20.20
CA SER A 447 1.52 -14.21 -20.74
C SER A 447 2.58 -15.24 -20.36
N VAL A 448 3.87 -14.89 -20.38
CA VAL A 448 4.96 -15.77 -19.91
C VAL A 448 4.75 -16.12 -18.44
N ILE A 449 4.40 -15.14 -17.59
CA ILE A 449 4.09 -15.36 -16.18
C ILE A 449 2.93 -16.37 -16.05
N PHE A 450 1.78 -16.09 -16.70
CA PHE A 450 0.60 -16.95 -16.66
C PHE A 450 0.90 -18.40 -17.10
N VAL A 451 1.57 -18.57 -18.23
CA VAL A 451 1.90 -19.90 -18.77
C VAL A 451 2.85 -20.63 -17.83
N LYS A 452 3.87 -19.96 -17.28
CA LYS A 452 4.82 -20.60 -16.34
C LYS A 452 4.14 -21.11 -15.07
N ILE A 453 3.24 -20.33 -14.47
CA ILE A 453 2.52 -20.77 -13.26
C ILE A 453 1.59 -21.92 -13.56
N SER A 454 0.88 -21.84 -14.69
CA SER A 454 -0.02 -22.91 -15.12
C SER A 454 0.74 -24.22 -15.33
N LEU A 455 1.89 -24.16 -16.02
CA LEU A 455 2.78 -25.31 -16.21
C LEU A 455 3.40 -25.78 -14.89
N GLN A 456 3.71 -24.88 -13.95
CA GLN A 456 4.25 -25.25 -12.64
C GLN A 456 3.24 -26.04 -11.80
N VAL A 457 1.96 -25.64 -11.79
CA VAL A 457 0.90 -26.38 -11.11
C VAL A 457 0.75 -27.79 -11.70
N VAL A 458 0.70 -27.91 -13.04
CA VAL A 458 0.63 -29.21 -13.73
C VAL A 458 1.89 -30.04 -13.45
N GLY A 459 3.06 -29.42 -13.48
CA GLY A 459 4.34 -30.06 -13.20
C GLY A 459 4.43 -30.63 -11.79
N CYS A 460 3.93 -29.92 -10.78
CA CYS A 460 3.92 -30.44 -9.40
C CYS A 460 2.98 -31.64 -9.21
N VAL A 461 1.89 -31.77 -10.00
CA VAL A 461 0.95 -32.90 -9.90
C VAL A 461 1.44 -34.13 -10.69
N TYR A 462 2.01 -33.92 -11.88
CA TYR A 462 2.36 -35.00 -12.82
C TYR A 462 3.87 -35.19 -13.02
N MET A 463 4.70 -34.76 -12.05
CA MET A 463 6.16 -34.70 -12.22
C MET A 463 6.78 -36.04 -12.66
N SER A 464 6.35 -37.16 -12.04
CA SER A 464 6.89 -38.49 -12.31
C SER A 464 6.60 -38.99 -13.73
N GLN A 465 5.41 -38.68 -14.27
CA GLN A 465 5.01 -39.04 -15.63
C GLN A 465 5.70 -38.15 -16.67
N MET A 466 5.82 -36.85 -16.38
CA MET A 466 6.46 -35.90 -17.29
C MET A 466 7.96 -36.18 -17.46
N TYR A 467 8.67 -36.60 -16.40
CA TYR A 467 10.08 -36.98 -16.52
C TYR A 467 10.29 -38.21 -17.42
N LYS A 468 9.41 -39.22 -17.30
CA LYS A 468 9.53 -40.47 -18.07
C LYS A 468 9.21 -40.28 -19.56
N ASN A 469 8.20 -39.47 -19.89
CA ASN A 469 7.67 -39.38 -21.26
C ASN A 469 7.99 -38.06 -21.99
N PHE A 470 8.25 -36.96 -21.26
CA PHE A 470 8.28 -35.60 -21.82
C PHE A 470 9.45 -34.75 -21.29
N CYS A 471 10.63 -35.35 -21.09
CA CYS A 471 11.82 -34.65 -20.59
C CYS A 471 12.21 -33.42 -21.45
N TRP A 472 12.05 -33.51 -22.78
CA TRP A 472 12.30 -32.40 -23.69
C TRP A 472 11.38 -31.19 -23.45
N VAL A 473 10.12 -31.42 -23.05
CA VAL A 473 9.14 -30.35 -22.73
C VAL A 473 9.54 -29.63 -21.44
N ILE A 474 9.97 -30.38 -20.43
CA ILE A 474 10.45 -29.85 -19.15
C ILE A 474 11.62 -28.89 -19.39
N GLN A 475 12.59 -29.31 -20.20
CA GLN A 475 13.77 -28.49 -20.54
C GLN A 475 13.41 -27.27 -21.40
N LEU A 476 12.58 -27.44 -22.43
CA LEU A 476 12.21 -26.35 -23.35
C LEU A 476 11.40 -25.23 -22.68
N LEU A 477 10.46 -25.59 -21.81
CA LEU A 477 9.56 -24.64 -21.14
C LEU A 477 10.07 -24.24 -19.75
N GLY A 478 11.09 -24.92 -19.23
CA GLY A 478 11.70 -24.64 -17.92
C GLY A 478 10.76 -24.93 -16.75
N ILE A 479 10.08 -26.08 -16.77
CA ILE A 479 9.11 -26.48 -15.74
C ILE A 479 9.86 -26.94 -14.50
N ALA A 480 9.63 -26.27 -13.36
CA ALA A 480 10.22 -26.64 -12.08
C ALA A 480 9.18 -26.50 -10.96
N CYS A 481 9.08 -27.51 -10.08
CA CYS A 481 8.26 -27.43 -8.88
C CYS A 481 9.11 -26.84 -7.74
N LEU A 482 8.79 -25.62 -7.31
CA LEU A 482 9.53 -24.91 -6.24
C LEU A 482 9.10 -25.33 -4.81
N LYS A 483 8.02 -26.11 -4.66
CA LYS A 483 7.60 -26.62 -3.35
C LYS A 483 8.44 -27.84 -2.96
N THR A 484 9.39 -27.62 -2.06
CA THR A 484 10.12 -28.65 -1.32
C THR A 484 9.17 -29.36 -0.37
N GLY A 485 8.70 -30.56 -0.74
CA GLY A 485 7.85 -31.37 0.14
C GLY A 485 7.57 -32.77 -0.39
N ILE A 486 7.52 -32.94 -1.71
CA ILE A 486 7.35 -34.26 -2.31
C ILE A 486 8.72 -34.69 -2.85
N LYS A 487 9.50 -35.38 -2.01
CA LYS A 487 10.57 -36.22 -2.55
C LYS A 487 9.87 -37.27 -3.43
N PRO A 488 10.28 -37.48 -4.69
CA PRO A 488 9.83 -38.66 -5.40
C PRO A 488 10.26 -39.86 -4.56
N GLU A 489 9.30 -40.68 -4.13
CA GLU A 489 9.63 -42.02 -3.67
C GLU A 489 10.39 -42.70 -4.80
N ASN A 490 11.60 -43.16 -4.48
CA ASN A 490 12.43 -43.92 -5.39
C ASN A 490 11.63 -45.13 -5.86
N SER A 491 11.20 -45.10 -7.12
CA SER A 491 10.78 -46.29 -7.88
C SER A 491 11.92 -46.76 -8.74
#